data_AF-A0A937B0J9-F1
#
_entry.id   AF-A0A937B0J9-F1
#
_cell.length_a   1.000
_cell.length_b   1.000
_cell.length_c   1.000
_cell.angle_alpha   90.00
_cell.angle_beta   90.00
_cell.angle_gamma   90.00
#
_symmetry.space_group_name_H-M   'P 1'
#
loop_
_entity.id
_entity.type
_entity.pdbx_description
1 polymer ?
#
loop_
_entity_poly.entity_id
_entity_poly.type
_entity_poly.pdbx_seq_one_letter_code
_entity_poly.pdbx_strand_id
1 'polypeptide(L)' 'MGASPTIINTRLAELREAKLVTLDESAGYRLTELGDELLRLFLPLHAWSEKWAGLVK' A
#
# COMPACT_ATOMS: atom_id res chain seq x y z
N MET A 1 1.56 3.70 17.76
CA MET A 1 2.84 3.02 17.49
C MET A 1 3.13 3.21 16.01
N GLY A 2 4.03 4.14 15.66
CA GLY A 2 4.49 4.28 14.28
C GLY A 2 5.56 3.24 13.98
N ALA A 3 5.63 2.76 12.73
CA ALA A 3 6.74 1.93 12.31
C ALA A 3 8.06 2.72 12.44
N SER A 4 9.16 2.02 12.77
CA SER A 4 10.49 2.64 12.83
C SER A 4 10.85 3.29 11.48
N PRO A 5 11.53 4.45 11.47
CA PRO A 5 11.98 5.10 10.23
C PRO A 5 12.74 4.15 9.29
N THR A 6 13.53 3.23 9.85
CA THR A 6 14.25 2.21 9.07
C THR A 6 13.28 1.27 8.37
N ILE A 7 12.24 0.80 9.05
CA ILE A 7 11.23 -0.09 8.48
C ILE A 7 10.48 0.61 7.34
N ILE A 8 10.09 1.87 7.52
CA ILE A 8 9.43 2.65 6.48
C ILE A 8 10.31 2.78 5.24
N ASN A 9 11.59 3.15 5.41
CA ASN A 9 12.51 3.28 4.28
C ASN A 9 12.72 1.94 3.55
N THR A 10 12.88 0.83 4.28
CA THR A 10 12.97 -0.50 3.69
C THR A 10 11.73 -0.83 2.87
N ARG A 11 10.53 -0.63 3.41
CA ARG A 11 9.27 -0.89 2.68
C ARG A 11 9.11 0.00 1.44
N LEU A 12 9.49 1.27 1.52
CA LEU A 12 9.44 2.17 0.36
C LEU A 12 10.43 1.77 -0.74
N ALA A 13 11.61 1.24 -0.37
CA ALA A 13 12.56 0.70 -1.33
C ALA A 13 12.00 -0.56 -2.02
N GLU A 14 11.45 -1.50 -1.25
CA GLU A 14 10.81 -2.72 -1.77
C GLU A 14 9.63 -2.39 -2.70
N LEU A 15 8.76 -1.45 -2.33
CA LEU A 15 7.63 -1.03 -3.16
C LEU A 15 8.07 -0.32 -4.46
N ARG A 16 9.21 0.37 -4.43
CA ARG A 16 9.82 0.96 -5.64
C ARG A 16 10.42 -0.12 -6.55
N GLU A 17 11.12 -1.10 -5.98
CA GLU A 17 11.65 -2.25 -6.73
C GLU A 17 10.52 -3.05 -7.40
N ALA A 18 9.40 -3.22 -6.69
CA ALA A 18 8.18 -3.84 -7.21
C ALA A 18 7.39 -2.94 -8.18
N LYS A 19 7.84 -1.71 -8.46
CA LYS A 19 7.20 -0.73 -9.36
C LYS A 19 5.79 -0.30 -8.94
N LEU A 20 5.44 -0.45 -7.66
CA LEU A 20 4.13 -0.05 -7.12
C LEU A 20 4.12 1.42 -6.68
N VAL A 21 5.29 1.93 -6.28
CA VAL A 21 5.49 3.31 -5.85
C VAL A 21 6.63 3.94 -6.63
N THR A 22 6.54 5.25 -6.89
CA THR A 22 7.63 6.07 -7.41
C THR A 22 7.92 7.24 -6.47
N LEU A 23 9.15 7.77 -6.53
CA LEU A 23 9.52 9.01 -5.84
C LEU A 23 9.43 10.15 -6.84
N ASP A 24 8.50 11.07 -6.62
CA ASP A 24 8.36 12.33 -7.33
C ASP A 24 9.22 13.41 -6.67
N GLU A 25 9.96 14.18 -7.46
CA GLU A 25 10.88 15.20 -6.95
C GLU A 25 10.17 16.36 -6.25
N SER A 26 8.90 16.63 -6.60
CA SER A 26 8.12 17.76 -6.07
C SER A 26 7.12 17.33 -4.99
N ALA A 27 6.59 16.11 -5.07
CA ALA A 27 5.48 15.62 -4.25
C ALA A 27 5.86 14.44 -3.33
N GLY A 28 7.09 13.91 -3.43
CA GLY A 28 7.51 12.75 -2.66
C GLY A 28 6.96 11.43 -3.20
N TYR A 29 6.75 10.45 -2.33
CA TYR A 29 6.32 9.11 -2.77
C TYR A 29 4.86 9.10 -3.24
N ARG A 30 4.60 8.53 -4.41
CA ARG A 30 3.26 8.34 -4.98
C ARG A 30 3.10 6.95 -5.60
N LEU A 31 1.86 6.48 -5.71
CA LEU A 31 1.56 5.25 -6.44
C LEU A 31 1.88 5.43 -7.93
N THR A 32 2.37 4.34 -8.54
CA THR A 32 2.37 4.19 -9.99
C THR A 32 0.98 3.78 -10.45
N GLU A 33 0.74 3.76 -11.77
CA GLU A 33 -0.50 3.21 -12.33
C GLU A 33 -0.71 1.74 -11.92
N LEU A 34 0.37 0.96 -11.85
CA LEU A 34 0.36 -0.43 -11.38
C LEU A 34 -0.02 -0.54 -9.90
N GLY A 35 0.53 0.34 -9.05
CA GLY A 35 0.19 0.37 -7.62
C GLY A 35 -1.27 0.76 -7.38
N ASP A 36 -1.77 1.71 -8.16
CA ASP A 36 -3.16 2.16 -8.12
C ASP A 36 -4.13 1.08 -8.63
N GLU A 37 -3.76 0.35 -9.70
CA GLU A 37 -4.50 -0.84 -10.16
C GLU A 37 -4.56 -1.94 -9.08
N LEU A 38 -3.43 -2.25 -8.44
CA LEU A 38 -3.38 -3.23 -7.36
C LEU A 38 -4.35 -2.86 -6.23
N LEU A 39 -4.39 -1.59 -5.81
CA LEU A 39 -5.33 -1.16 -4.78
C LEU A 39 -6.78 -1.27 -5.24
N ARG A 40 -7.10 -0.90 -6.49
CA ARG A 40 -8.47 -1.09 -7.02
C ARG A 40 -8.93 -2.54 -7.00
N LEU A 41 -8.02 -3.48 -7.29
CA LEU A 41 -8.32 -4.91 -7.27
C LEU A 41 -8.39 -5.48 -5.85
N PHE A 42 -7.55 -4.98 -4.94
CA PHE A 42 -7.41 -5.54 -3.59
C PHE A 42 -8.39 -4.93 -2.57
N LEU A 43 -8.74 -3.65 -2.69
CA LEU A 43 -9.64 -2.97 -1.76
C LEU A 43 -11.03 -3.62 -1.66
N PRO A 44 -11.67 -4.12 -2.73
CA PRO A 44 -12.93 -4.86 -2.62
C PRO A 44 -12.81 -6.11 -1.76
N LEU A 45 -11.68 -6.84 -1.85
CA LEU A 45 -11.42 -8.01 -1.01
C LEU A 45 -11.25 -7.60 0.45
N HIS A 46 -10.52 -6.51 0.72
CA HIS A 46 -10.39 -5.96 2.06
C HIS A 46 -11.75 -5.52 2.63
N ALA A 47 -12.57 -4.81 1.87
CA ALA A 47 -13.90 -4.40 2.30
C ALA A 47 -14.80 -5.60 2.62
N TRP A 48 -14.71 -6.65 1.79
CA TRP A 48 -15.40 -7.91 2.08
C TRP A 48 -14.88 -8.58 3.35
N SER A 49 -13.56 -8.61 3.58
CA SER A 49 -12.99 -9.23 4.78
C SER A 49 -13.41 -8.53 6.06
N GLU A 50 -13.46 -7.19 6.06
CA GLU A 50 -13.97 -6.40 7.19
C GLU A 50 -15.44 -6.72 7.46
N LYS A 51 -16.27 -6.81 6.41
CA LYS A 51 -17.68 -7.22 6.54
C LYS A 51 -17.78 -8.62 7.14
N TRP A 52 -16.98 -9.57 6.67
CA TRP A 52 -16.98 -10.94 7.19
C TRP A 52 -16.53 -11.00 8.65
N ALA A 53 -15.44 -10.31 9.00
CA ALA A 53 -14.95 -10.24 10.38
C ALA A 53 -16.02 -9.68 11.33
N GLY A 54 -16.79 -8.67 10.91
CA GLY A 54 -17.90 -8.14 11.71
C GLY A 54 -19.07 -9.13 11.93
N LEU A 55 -19.16 -10.21 11.14
CA LEU A 55 -20.17 -11.25 11.27
C LEU A 55 -19.72 -12.43 12.13
N VAL A 56 -18.41 -12.56 12.40
CA VAL A 56 -17.84 -13.65 13.20
C VAL A 56 -17.34 -13.07 14.52
N LYS A 57 -17.90 -13.54 15.64
CA LYS A 57 -17.45 -13.17 17.00
C LYS A 57 -16.25 -13.97 17.43
#